data_AF-A0A969PA51-F1
#
_entry.id   AF-A0A969PA51-F1
#
_cell.length_a   1.000
_cell.length_b   1.000
_cell.length_c   1.000
_cell.angle_alpha   90.00
_cell.angle_beta   90.00
_cell.angle_gamma   90.00
#
_symmetry.space_group_name_H-M   'P 1'
#
loop_
_entity.id
_entity.type
_entity.pdbx_description
1 polymer ?
#
loop_
_entity_poly.entity_id
_entity_poly.type
_entity_poly.pdbx_seq_one_letter_code
_entity_poly.pdbx_strand_id
1 'polypeptide(L)' 'MNTTVSILAEIPEELHEALTCYLEAHADWDQDRLFAAALSLFLLQNGDRDLLQNGGCDRRAAVVYLDSVFKHPA' A
#
# COMPACT_ATOMS: atom_id res chain seq x y z
N MET A 1 -14.60 12.69 -1.47
CA MET A 1 -14.55 12.29 -0.06
C MET A 1 -13.83 10.95 0.00
N ASN A 2 -12.53 10.96 0.30
CA ASN A 2 -11.76 9.71 0.41
C ASN A 2 -11.91 9.21 1.83
N THR A 3 -12.83 8.29 2.06
CA THR A 3 -12.98 7.59 3.33
C THR A 3 -11.74 6.72 3.55
N THR A 4 -10.85 7.14 4.43
CA THR A 4 -9.73 6.33 4.89
C THR A 4 -10.20 5.37 5.97
N VAL A 5 -9.65 4.16 5.97
CA VAL A 5 -9.92 3.15 6.99
C VAL A 5 -8.62 2.96 7.76
N SER A 6 -8.64 3.21 9.08
CA SER A 6 -7.49 2.93 9.93
C SER A 6 -7.37 1.42 10.15
N ILE A 7 -6.16 0.90 9.95
CA ILE A 7 -5.82 -0.50 10.18
C ILE A 7 -4.83 -0.55 11.33
N LEU A 8 -5.15 -1.30 12.39
CA LEU A 8 -4.22 -1.62 13.46
C LEU A 8 -3.72 -3.04 13.23
N ALA A 9 -2.41 -3.19 13.02
CA ALA A 9 -1.76 -4.48 12.85
C ALA A 9 -0.42 -4.46 13.58
N GLU A 10 -0.10 -5.57 14.24
CA GLU A 10 1.22 -5.79 14.83
C GLU A 10 2.15 -6.31 13.73
N ILE A 11 3.34 -5.71 13.62
CA ILE A 11 4.38 -6.14 12.67
C ILE A 11 5.63 -6.59 13.43
N PRO A 12 6.40 -7.54 12.87
CA PRO A 12 7.70 -7.91 13.44
C PRO A 12 8.64 -6.70 13.55
N GLU A 13 9.44 -6.65 14.60
CA GLU A 13 10.39 -5.56 14.87
C GLU A 13 11.39 -5.37 13.71
N GLU A 14 11.93 -6.46 13.17
CA GLU A 14 12.85 -6.42 12.02
C GLU A 14 12.22 -5.74 10.79
N LEU A 15 10.91 -5.93 10.57
CA LEU A 15 10.20 -5.28 9.47
C LEU A 15 10.00 -3.78 9.75
N HIS A 16 9.74 -3.43 11.00
CA HIS A 16 9.64 -2.04 11.43
C HIS A 16 10.97 -1.30 11.27
N GLU A 17 12.10 -1.93 11.61
CA GLU A 17 13.44 -1.35 11.39
C GLU A 17 13.71 -1.13 9.90
N ALA A 18 13.44 -2.12 9.06
CA ALA A 18 13.61 -1.99 7.61
C ALA A 18 12.72 -0.87 7.02
N LEU A 19 11.48 -0.75 7.51
CA LEU A 19 10.56 0.32 7.13
C LEU A 19 11.10 1.69 7.55
N THR A 20 11.61 1.82 8.76
CA THR A 20 12.16 3.07 9.29
C THR A 20 13.37 3.51 8.46
N CYS A 21 14.31 2.59 8.20
CA CYS A 21 15.47 2.85 7.35
C CYS A 21 15.08 3.32 5.94
N TYR A 22 14.02 2.75 5.36
CA TYR A 22 13.54 3.15 4.04
C TYR A 22 12.93 4.56 4.05
N LEU A 23 12.11 4.89 5.06
CA LEU A 23 11.49 6.21 5.19
C LEU A 23 12.53 7.30 5.48
N GLU A 24 13.57 7.00 6.26
CA GLU A 24 14.69 7.94 6.48
C GLU A 24 15.44 8.28 5.20
N ALA A 25 15.57 7.32 4.27
CA ALA A 25 16.19 7.54 2.96
C ALA A 25 15.28 8.26 1.95
N HIS A 26 13.97 8.23 2.17
CA HIS A 26 12.95 8.74 1.26
C HIS A 26 12.04 9.75 1.94
N ALA A 27 12.50 11.02 2.04
CA ALA A 27 11.77 12.11 2.70
C ALA A 27 10.38 12.40 2.11
N ASP A 28 10.10 11.97 0.88
CA ASP A 28 8.79 12.14 0.23
C ASP A 28 7.78 11.02 0.56
N TRP A 29 8.21 10.02 1.35
CA TRP A 29 7.40 8.86 1.72
C TRP A 29 7.00 8.91 3.19
N ASP A 30 5.73 8.66 3.43
CA ASP A 30 5.16 8.44 4.76
C ASP A 30 4.82 6.97 4.96
N GLN A 31 4.73 6.56 6.22
CA GLN A 31 4.34 5.21 6.62
C GLN A 31 3.02 4.77 5.97
N ASP A 32 1.99 5.62 6.02
CA ASP A 32 0.68 5.33 5.41
C ASP A 32 0.76 5.11 3.90
N ARG A 33 1.60 5.90 3.22
CA ARG A 33 1.82 5.84 1.78
C ARG A 33 2.54 4.54 1.41
N LEU A 34 3.56 4.16 2.18
CA LEU A 34 4.28 2.91 2.02
C LEU A 34 3.37 1.71 2.24
N PHE A 35 2.56 1.70 3.30
CA PHE A 35 1.62 0.62 3.56
C PHE A 35 0.55 0.51 2.48
N ALA A 36 0.00 1.63 2.02
CA ALA A 36 -0.94 1.63 0.91
C ALA A 36 -0.32 1.06 -0.38
N ALA A 37 0.92 1.44 -0.70
CA ALA A 37 1.66 0.93 -1.84
C ALA A 37 1.97 -0.57 -1.73
N ALA A 38 2.48 -1.01 -0.57
CA ALA A 38 2.83 -2.40 -0.33
C ALA A 38 1.59 -3.31 -0.35
N LEU A 39 0.51 -2.90 0.32
CA LEU A 39 -0.73 -3.67 0.39
C LEU A 39 -1.41 -3.78 -0.98
N SER A 40 -1.50 -2.66 -1.71
CA SER A 40 -2.07 -2.67 -3.06
C SER A 40 -1.24 -3.53 -4.02
N LEU A 41 0.08 -3.42 -3.98
CA LEU A 41 0.97 -4.26 -4.79
C LEU A 41 0.83 -5.75 -4.43
N PHE A 42 0.76 -6.08 -3.15
CA PHE A 42 0.55 -7.45 -2.71
C PHE A 42 -0.77 -8.03 -3.25
N LEU A 43 -1.86 -7.24 -3.19
CA LEU A 43 -3.17 -7.62 -3.73
C LEU A 43 -3.16 -7.76 -5.26
N LEU A 44 -2.38 -6.95 -5.98
CA LEU A 44 -2.22 -7.07 -7.43
C LEU A 44 -1.44 -8.34 -7.80
N GLN A 45 -0.38 -8.65 -7.06
CA GLN A 45 0.50 -9.78 -7.34
C GLN A 45 -0.10 -11.12 -6.92
N ASN A 46 -0.84 -11.15 -5.81
CA ASN A 46 -1.39 -12.37 -5.20
C ASN A 46 -2.92 -12.47 -5.33
N GLY A 47 -3.55 -11.52 -6.03
CA GLY A 47 -4.97 -11.57 -6.35
C GLY A 47 -5.26 -12.79 -7.21
N ASP A 48 -5.80 -13.84 -6.56
CA ASP A 48 -6.15 -15.08 -7.25
C ASP A 48 -7.16 -14.79 -8.37
N ARG A 49 -6.89 -15.33 -9.57
CA ARG A 49 -7.78 -15.21 -10.74
C ARG A 49 -9.18 -15.74 -10.48
N ASP A 50 -9.37 -16.56 -9.45
CA ASP A 50 -10.68 -17.12 -9.10
C ASP A 50 -11.49 -16.26 -8.12
N LEU A 51 -10.83 -15.47 -7.25
CA LEU A 51 -11.49 -14.38 -6.48
C LEU A 51 -11.90 -13.21 -7.39
N LEU A 52 -11.38 -13.18 -8.62
CA LEU A 52 -11.58 -12.17 -9.66
C LEU A 52 -12.84 -12.37 -10.53
N GLN A 53 -13.70 -13.35 -10.25
CA GLN A 53 -15.05 -13.38 -10.85
C GLN A 53 -15.88 -12.14 -10.46
N ASN A 54 -15.49 -11.44 -9.39
CA ASN A 54 -15.97 -10.10 -9.03
C ASN A 54 -14.93 -9.05 -9.49
N GLY A 55 -14.81 -8.80 -10.79
CA GLY A 55 -13.73 -8.05 -11.48
C GLY A 55 -13.50 -6.57 -11.11
N GLY A 56 -13.84 -6.13 -9.90
CA GLY A 56 -13.63 -4.78 -9.41
C GLY A 56 -12.45 -4.59 -8.44
N CYS A 57 -11.93 -5.66 -7.82
CA CYS A 57 -10.94 -5.53 -6.75
C CYS A 57 -9.53 -5.17 -7.28
N ASP A 58 -9.10 -5.83 -8.36
CA ASP A 58 -7.80 -5.63 -9.01
C ASP A 58 -7.63 -4.18 -9.52
N ARG A 59 -8.64 -3.66 -10.23
CA ARG A 59 -8.60 -2.28 -10.72
C ARG A 59 -8.55 -1.24 -9.60
N ARG A 60 -9.23 -1.49 -8.47
CA ARG A 60 -9.22 -0.56 -7.32
C ARG A 60 -7.88 -0.60 -6.61
N ALA A 61 -7.29 -1.78 -6.43
CA ALA A 61 -5.95 -1.93 -5.88
C ALA A 61 -4.90 -1.26 -6.79
N ALA A 62 -5.01 -1.41 -8.11
CA ALA A 62 -4.12 -0.76 -9.08
C ALA A 62 -4.17 0.76 -8.98
N VAL A 63 -5.37 1.34 -8.84
CA VAL A 63 -5.53 2.79 -8.69
C VAL A 63 -4.87 3.27 -7.39
N VAL A 64 -5.05 2.56 -6.28
CA VAL A 64 -4.41 2.92 -5.00
C VAL A 64 -2.88 2.78 -5.08
N TYR A 65 -2.37 1.73 -5.74
CA TYR A 65 -0.94 1.56 -5.96
C TYR A 65 -0.34 2.73 -6.74
N LEU A 66 -0.92 3.06 -7.89
CA LEU A 66 -0.46 4.18 -8.70
C LEU A 66 -0.58 5.51 -7.96
N ASP A 67 -1.68 5.73 -7.25
CA ASP A 67 -1.87 6.92 -6.42
C ASP A 67 -0.80 7.02 -5.34
N SER A 68 -0.50 5.92 -4.64
CA SER A 68 0.56 5.87 -3.62
C SER A 68 1.96 6.03 -4.19
N VAL A 69 2.28 5.54 -5.39
CA VAL A 69 3.63 5.68 -5.96
C VAL A 69 3.83 7.05 -6.60
N PHE A 70 2.80 7.62 -7.23
CA PHE A 70 2.92 8.81 -8.06
C PHE A 70 2.35 10.11 -7.46
N LYS A 71 1.56 10.06 -6.38
CA LYS A 71 1.17 11.30 -5.69
C LYS A 71 2.39 11.97 -5.09
N HIS A 72 2.78 13.07 -5.70
CA HIS A 72 3.73 13.99 -5.11
C HIS A 72 3.04 14.73 -3.96
N PRO A 73 3.70 14.93 -2.80
CA PRO A 73 3.20 15.88 -1.81
C PRO A 73 3.04 17.24 -2.51
N ALA A 74 1.85 17.83 -2.39
CA ALA A 74 1.53 19.16 -2.91
C ALA A 74 2.03 20.25 -1.97
#